data_AF-A0A8J3BLH8-F1
#
_entry.id   AF-A0A8J3BLH8-F1
#
_cell.length_a   1.000
_cell.length_b   1.000
_cell.length_c   1.000
_cell.angle_alpha   90.00
_cell.angle_beta   90.00
_cell.angle_gamma   90.00
#
_symmetry.space_group_name_H-M   'P 1'
#
loop_
_entity.id
_entity.type
_entity.pdbx_description
1 polymer ?
#
loop_
_entity_poly.entity_id
_entity_poly.type
_entity_poly.pdbx_seq_one_letter_code
_entity_poly.pdbx_strand_id
1 'polypeptide(L)'
;MTHTRRWTAATAAVALAAGLAACGEAEKTSPKAGDDVLTNTASYGWATSKDVGALFTTGLTVSEVAQGPIIIEDVDPVLEGDVLDLDGQGVRVLNESQQGQGFQELPEWPPKAKSRQEWDLFGGLQGDGNYEVPAPVNGKPAVLHVLLGYKVLKKGRGVQRGVWVTYRHNGAQKKAFLGSYLAVCAPASEKCSKEGPKGEEK
;
A
#
# COMPACT_ATOMS: atom_id res chain seq x y z
N MET A 1 -48.25 -39.96 37.79
CA MET A 1 -48.12 -41.07 36.82
C MET A 1 -48.49 -40.48 35.46
N THR A 2 -47.47 -40.08 34.68
CA THR A 2 -47.06 -40.67 33.38
C THR A 2 -48.00 -40.25 32.22
N HIS A 3 -47.60 -39.68 31.07
CA HIS A 3 -46.34 -39.58 30.34
C HIS A 3 -46.31 -38.30 29.47
N THR A 4 -45.09 -37.77 29.25
CA THR A 4 -44.70 -36.79 28.23
C THR A 4 -44.94 -37.30 26.80
N ARG A 5 -45.36 -36.43 25.88
CA ARG A 5 -45.03 -36.59 24.45
C ARG A 5 -44.95 -35.24 23.72
N ARG A 6 -43.71 -34.83 23.46
CA ARG A 6 -43.35 -33.82 22.46
C ARG A 6 -43.55 -34.42 21.07
N TRP A 7 -44.09 -33.64 20.15
CA TRP A 7 -43.92 -33.87 18.71
C TRP A 7 -43.48 -32.57 18.05
N THR A 8 -42.24 -32.60 17.57
CA THR A 8 -41.64 -31.68 16.59
C THR A 8 -42.08 -32.10 15.19
N ALA A 9 -42.54 -31.14 14.39
CA ALA A 9 -42.53 -31.18 12.91
C ALA A 9 -42.72 -29.72 12.44
N ALA A 10 -41.67 -29.03 12.00
CA ALA A 10 -41.00 -29.10 10.70
C ALA A 10 -41.44 -27.92 9.82
N THR A 11 -40.47 -27.04 9.62
CA THR A 11 -40.37 -25.92 8.68
C THR A 11 -40.83 -26.23 7.27
N ALA A 12 -41.55 -25.28 6.65
CA ALA A 12 -41.55 -25.09 5.20
C ALA A 12 -41.41 -23.59 4.92
N ALA A 13 -40.21 -23.21 4.51
CA ALA A 13 -39.83 -21.87 4.08
C ALA A 13 -40.37 -21.61 2.67
N VAL A 14 -41.08 -20.50 2.49
CA VAL A 14 -41.19 -19.82 1.19
C VAL A 14 -41.25 -18.32 1.47
N ALA A 15 -40.10 -17.67 1.54
CA ALA A 15 -40.00 -16.25 1.30
C ALA A 15 -39.26 -16.09 -0.03
N LEU A 16 -40.03 -15.89 -1.09
CA LEU A 16 -39.52 -15.44 -2.39
C LEU A 16 -38.80 -14.11 -2.18
N ALA A 17 -37.49 -14.15 -2.00
CA ALA A 17 -36.65 -12.99 -2.20
C ALA A 17 -36.61 -12.72 -3.70
N ALA A 18 -37.45 -11.76 -4.13
CA ALA A 18 -37.37 -11.18 -5.45
C ALA A 18 -35.95 -10.64 -5.64
N GLY A 19 -35.17 -11.37 -6.43
CA GLY A 19 -33.90 -10.91 -6.97
C GLY A 19 -34.16 -9.72 -7.88
N LEU A 20 -34.16 -8.53 -7.32
CA LEU A 20 -33.73 -7.36 -8.04
C LEU A 20 -32.21 -7.44 -8.10
N ALA A 21 -31.73 -8.05 -9.17
CA ALA A 21 -30.39 -7.84 -9.67
C ALA A 21 -30.25 -6.33 -9.96
N ALA A 22 -29.90 -5.57 -8.92
CA ALA A 22 -29.30 -4.28 -9.10
C ALA A 22 -27.91 -4.55 -9.69
N CYS A 23 -27.87 -4.65 -11.03
CA CYS A 23 -26.72 -4.22 -11.81
C CYS A 23 -26.55 -2.71 -11.58
N GLY A 24 -26.17 -2.34 -10.36
CA GLY A 24 -25.63 -1.04 -10.06
C GLY A 24 -24.19 -1.09 -10.54
N GLU A 25 -23.92 -0.39 -11.63
CA GLU A 25 -22.57 0.03 -11.98
C GLU A 25 -21.94 0.57 -10.70
N ALA A 26 -20.91 -0.12 -10.21
CA ALA A 26 -20.10 0.39 -9.13
C ALA A 26 -19.40 1.64 -9.66
N GLU A 27 -20.05 2.79 -9.50
CA GLU A 27 -19.43 4.09 -9.63
C GLU A 27 -18.11 4.01 -8.88
N LYS A 28 -17.01 4.16 -9.62
CA LYS A 28 -15.66 4.32 -9.07
C LYS A 28 -15.62 5.67 -8.36
N THR A 29 -16.32 5.81 -7.24
CA THR A 29 -16.12 6.91 -6.31
C THR A 29 -14.71 6.73 -5.75
N SER A 30 -13.79 7.62 -6.15
CA SER A 30 -12.52 7.78 -5.45
C SER A 30 -12.81 7.94 -3.96
N PRO A 31 -12.27 7.09 -3.07
CA PRO A 31 -12.47 7.25 -1.63
C PRO A 31 -11.96 8.63 -1.21
N LYS A 32 -12.80 9.41 -0.53
CA LYS A 32 -12.36 10.67 0.10
C LYS A 32 -11.35 10.33 1.20
N ALA A 33 -10.18 10.96 1.17
CA ALA A 33 -9.25 10.96 2.30
C ALA A 33 -9.93 11.65 3.49
N GLY A 34 -10.23 10.94 4.58
CA GLY A 34 -10.92 11.56 5.72
C GLY A 34 -11.07 10.71 6.97
N ASP A 35 -11.43 9.42 6.87
CA ASP A 35 -11.80 8.60 8.05
C ASP A 35 -10.95 7.32 8.22
N ASP A 36 -9.90 7.16 7.40
CA ASP A 36 -9.05 5.99 7.49
C ASP A 36 -8.01 6.11 8.61
N VAL A 37 -7.77 4.99 9.29
CA VAL A 37 -6.74 4.86 10.33
C VAL A 37 -5.34 5.11 9.75
N LEU A 38 -5.21 4.87 8.44
CA LEU A 38 -4.01 5.08 7.66
C LEU A 38 -4.21 6.31 6.76
N THR A 39 -3.42 7.36 6.97
CA THR A 39 -3.53 8.60 6.20
C THR A 39 -2.27 8.87 5.38
N ASN A 40 -2.38 9.77 4.40
CA ASN A 40 -1.23 10.22 3.63
C ASN A 40 -0.89 11.66 4.04
N THR A 41 0.30 11.88 4.62
CA THR A 41 0.75 13.18 5.13
C THR A 41 1.60 13.95 4.13
N ALA A 42 2.19 13.29 3.13
CA ALA A 42 2.84 13.95 2.00
C ALA A 42 3.23 12.95 0.91
N SER A 43 2.55 13.03 -0.24
CA SER A 43 2.97 12.38 -1.48
C SER A 43 4.05 13.23 -2.16
N TYR A 44 5.34 12.98 -1.92
CA TYR A 44 6.36 13.50 -2.82
C TYR A 44 6.46 12.60 -4.07
N GLY A 45 6.46 13.22 -5.25
CA GLY A 45 6.79 12.54 -6.49
C GLY A 45 8.29 12.55 -6.74
N TRP A 46 8.85 11.55 -7.40
CA TRP A 46 10.21 11.64 -7.95
C TRP A 46 10.34 10.93 -9.31
N ALA A 47 11.47 11.16 -9.97
CA ALA A 47 11.75 10.56 -11.26
C ALA A 47 13.22 10.15 -11.31
N THR A 48 13.50 9.06 -12.03
CA THR A 48 14.86 8.54 -12.22
C THR A 48 14.97 7.86 -13.56
N SER A 49 16.20 7.59 -13.97
CA SER A 49 16.50 6.87 -15.20
C SER A 49 17.31 5.64 -14.87
N LYS A 50 16.91 4.50 -15.45
CA LYS A 50 17.45 3.17 -15.13
C LYS A 50 17.66 2.39 -16.41
N ASP A 51 18.67 1.55 -16.46
CA ASP A 51 18.82 0.63 -17.59
C ASP A 51 17.82 -0.52 -17.52
N VAL A 52 17.51 -1.08 -18.68
CA VAL A 52 16.68 -2.30 -18.79
C VAL A 52 17.37 -3.44 -18.03
N GLY A 53 16.62 -4.14 -17.19
CA GLY A 53 17.11 -5.20 -16.31
C GLY A 53 17.56 -4.71 -14.93
N ALA A 54 17.61 -3.40 -14.68
CA ALA A 54 17.92 -2.87 -13.36
C ALA A 54 16.85 -3.29 -12.33
N LEU A 55 17.30 -3.69 -11.14
CA LEU A 55 16.47 -3.87 -9.96
C LEU A 55 16.76 -2.74 -8.96
N PHE A 56 15.72 -2.21 -8.32
CA PHE A 56 15.88 -1.17 -7.31
C PHE A 56 14.72 -1.16 -6.32
N THR A 57 14.97 -0.64 -5.12
CA THR A 57 13.95 -0.44 -4.09
C THR A 57 13.57 1.03 -4.01
N THR A 58 12.28 1.28 -3.83
CA THR A 58 11.71 2.59 -3.53
C THR A 58 11.28 2.62 -2.07
N GLY A 59 11.56 3.71 -1.35
CA GLY A 59 11.11 3.90 0.02
C GLY A 59 10.03 4.96 0.12
N LEU A 60 8.76 4.59 -0.08
CA LEU A 60 7.62 5.49 0.02
C LEU A 60 7.29 5.79 1.48
N THR A 61 7.29 7.06 1.86
CA THR A 61 6.80 7.47 3.18
C THR A 61 5.28 7.43 3.17
N VAL A 62 4.71 6.56 3.98
CA VAL A 62 3.29 6.45 4.26
C VAL A 62 3.03 6.91 5.68
N SER A 63 1.88 7.51 5.89
CA SER A 63 1.72 8.38 7.04
C SER A 63 0.74 7.86 8.05
N GLU A 64 1.00 8.33 9.25
CA GLU A 64 0.23 8.25 10.49
C GLU A 64 -0.83 7.14 10.56
N VAL A 65 -0.49 6.10 11.31
CA VAL A 65 -1.49 5.23 11.93
C VAL A 65 -2.04 5.98 13.14
N ALA A 66 -3.24 6.55 13.00
CA ALA A 66 -3.82 7.43 14.00
C ALA A 66 -4.53 6.67 15.14
N GLN A 67 -4.88 5.40 14.94
CA GLN A 67 -5.71 4.64 15.89
C GLN A 67 -5.38 3.14 15.91
N GLY A 68 -4.99 2.64 17.08
CA GLY A 68 -4.80 1.22 17.37
C GLY A 68 -3.72 0.53 16.52
N PRO A 69 -3.41 -0.74 16.82
CA PRO A 69 -2.55 -1.51 15.94
C PRO A 69 -3.28 -1.80 14.62
N ILE A 70 -2.52 -1.88 13.54
CA ILE A 70 -3.00 -2.39 12.26
C ILE A 70 -2.08 -3.50 11.78
N ILE A 71 -2.62 -4.36 10.91
CA ILE A 71 -1.84 -5.38 10.21
C ILE A 71 -1.91 -5.05 8.72
N ILE A 72 -0.79 -4.73 8.09
CA ILE A 72 -0.74 -4.54 6.64
C ILE A 72 -0.64 -5.91 5.99
N GLU A 73 -1.65 -6.28 5.23
CA GLU A 73 -1.74 -7.58 4.59
C GLU A 73 -1.10 -7.55 3.20
N ASP A 74 -1.28 -6.44 2.46
CA ASP A 74 -0.84 -6.33 1.07
C ASP A 74 -0.61 -4.88 0.63
N VAL A 75 0.26 -4.70 -0.38
CA VAL A 75 0.63 -3.40 -0.94
C VAL A 75 0.75 -3.44 -2.47
N ASP A 76 -0.30 -3.03 -3.16
CA ASP A 76 -0.32 -3.03 -4.63
C ASP A 76 0.09 -1.66 -5.19
N PRO A 77 1.16 -1.54 -6.00
CA PRO A 77 1.41 -0.31 -6.73
C PRO A 77 0.39 -0.09 -7.85
N VAL A 78 0.01 1.17 -8.04
CA VAL A 78 -0.77 1.59 -9.21
C VAL A 78 0.19 1.97 -10.31
N LEU A 79 0.52 1.01 -11.17
CA LEU A 79 1.44 1.19 -12.30
C LEU A 79 0.70 1.63 -13.57
N GLU A 80 1.30 2.55 -14.30
CA GLU A 80 0.94 2.92 -15.67
C GLU A 80 2.05 2.51 -16.63
N GLY A 81 1.66 1.81 -17.70
CA GLY A 81 2.57 1.19 -18.64
C GLY A 81 3.12 -0.15 -18.15
N ASP A 82 4.06 -0.71 -18.91
CA ASP A 82 4.63 -2.05 -18.73
C ASP A 82 6.16 -2.01 -18.75
N VAL A 83 6.73 -0.88 -18.32
CA VAL A 83 8.17 -0.66 -18.17
C VAL A 83 8.68 -1.13 -16.82
N LEU A 84 7.84 -1.09 -15.78
CA LEU A 84 8.14 -1.53 -14.43
C LEU A 84 7.34 -2.78 -14.09
N ASP A 85 7.98 -3.69 -13.38
CA ASP A 85 7.34 -4.84 -12.76
C ASP A 85 7.63 -4.84 -11.26
N LEU A 86 6.65 -5.21 -10.45
CA LEU A 86 6.82 -5.33 -9.02
C LEU A 86 7.56 -6.64 -8.73
N ASP A 87 8.80 -6.53 -8.24
CA ASP A 87 9.63 -7.68 -7.85
C ASP A 87 9.43 -8.05 -6.36
N GLY A 88 8.87 -7.14 -5.56
CA GLY A 88 8.39 -7.43 -4.21
C GLY A 88 8.04 -6.19 -3.39
N GLN A 89 7.54 -6.42 -2.17
CA GLN A 89 7.10 -5.36 -1.26
C GLN A 89 7.54 -5.60 0.19
N GLY A 90 7.53 -4.55 0.98
CA GLY A 90 7.84 -4.57 2.41
C GLY A 90 7.31 -3.34 3.12
N VAL A 91 7.22 -3.39 4.45
CA VAL A 91 6.87 -2.25 5.29
C VAL A 91 7.92 -2.09 6.39
N ARG A 92 8.27 -0.84 6.69
CA ARG A 92 9.11 -0.42 7.82
C ARG A 92 8.34 0.53 8.72
N VAL A 93 8.35 0.33 10.03
CA VAL A 93 7.78 1.29 10.99
C VAL A 93 8.89 2.21 11.49
N LEU A 94 8.66 3.53 11.45
CA LEU A 94 9.58 4.56 11.94
C LEU A 94 9.23 5.01 13.35
N ASN A 95 10.28 5.37 14.10
CA ASN A 95 10.14 6.09 15.37
C ASN A 95 10.19 7.62 15.14
N GLU A 96 9.85 8.37 16.19
CA GLU A 96 9.66 9.82 16.17
C GLU A 96 10.88 10.62 15.66
N SER A 97 12.11 10.11 15.85
CA SER A 97 13.34 10.82 15.46
C SER A 97 13.65 10.73 13.96
N GLN A 98 12.91 9.91 13.20
CA GLN A 98 13.17 9.64 11.77
C GLN A 98 12.08 10.20 10.84
N GLN A 99 11.05 10.87 11.37
CA GLN A 99 9.90 11.41 10.62
C GLN A 99 10.24 12.44 9.53
N GLY A 100 11.52 12.82 9.36
CA GLY A 100 12.00 13.74 8.32
C GLY A 100 13.06 13.17 7.38
N GLN A 101 13.48 11.90 7.54
CA GLN A 101 14.39 11.27 6.59
C GLN A 101 13.56 10.85 5.37
N GLY A 102 13.42 11.79 4.43
CA GLY A 102 12.72 11.56 3.17
C GLY A 102 13.30 10.38 2.38
N PHE A 103 12.55 9.98 1.37
CA PHE A 103 12.84 8.94 0.37
C PHE A 103 14.32 8.59 0.19
N GLN A 104 14.62 7.30 0.22
CA GLN A 104 15.93 6.79 -0.18
C GLN A 104 15.72 5.63 -1.17
N GLU A 105 16.27 5.80 -2.37
CA GLU A 105 16.36 4.72 -3.36
C GLU A 105 17.50 3.77 -2.94
N LEU A 106 17.28 2.47 -3.10
CA LEU A 106 18.38 1.49 -3.02
C LEU A 106 18.58 0.82 -4.37
N PRO A 107 19.83 0.56 -4.78
CA PRO A 107 20.16 0.02 -6.10
C PRO A 107 19.87 -1.49 -6.24
N GLU A 108 19.09 -2.08 -5.33
CA GLU A 108 18.87 -3.52 -5.24
C GLU A 108 17.56 -3.83 -4.53
N TRP A 109 16.95 -4.98 -4.86
CA TRP A 109 15.81 -5.59 -4.18
C TRP A 109 16.04 -7.12 -4.05
N PRO A 110 15.64 -7.75 -2.92
CA PRO A 110 15.38 -7.10 -1.64
C PRO A 110 16.65 -6.40 -1.14
N PRO A 111 16.55 -5.36 -0.28
CA PRO A 111 17.73 -4.73 0.29
C PRO A 111 18.70 -5.77 0.91
N LYS A 112 20.01 -5.71 0.66
CA LYS A 112 20.97 -6.68 1.26
C LYS A 112 21.22 -6.41 2.73
N ALA A 113 21.76 -7.37 3.48
CA ALA A 113 21.97 -7.30 4.93
C ALA A 113 22.68 -6.02 5.44
N LYS A 114 23.63 -5.44 4.69
CA LYS A 114 24.31 -4.18 5.07
C LYS A 114 23.41 -2.96 4.90
N SER A 115 22.76 -2.83 3.74
CA SER A 115 21.73 -1.82 3.50
C SER A 115 20.50 -2.05 4.36
N ARG A 116 20.21 -3.30 4.73
CA ARG A 116 19.24 -3.67 5.76
C ARG A 116 19.71 -3.16 7.10
N GLN A 117 20.92 -3.41 7.59
CA GLN A 117 21.36 -2.87 8.89
C GLN A 117 21.26 -1.34 9.00
N GLU A 118 21.53 -0.61 7.91
CA GLU A 118 21.31 0.84 7.83
C GLU A 118 19.81 1.24 7.94
N TRP A 119 18.89 0.30 7.68
CA TRP A 119 17.43 0.46 7.66
C TRP A 119 16.65 -0.36 8.72
N ASP A 120 17.25 -1.38 9.31
CA ASP A 120 16.70 -2.49 10.11
C ASP A 120 17.11 -2.35 11.58
N LEU A 121 17.38 -1.13 12.02
CA LEU A 121 17.71 -0.87 13.43
C LEU A 121 16.52 -1.15 14.37
N PHE A 122 15.30 -1.37 13.87
CA PHE A 122 14.10 -1.53 14.71
C PHE A 122 13.04 -2.52 14.19
N GLY A 123 13.45 -3.55 13.44
CA GLY A 123 12.66 -4.75 13.26
C GLY A 123 11.95 -4.87 11.92
N GLY A 124 12.51 -5.75 11.09
CA GLY A 124 11.73 -6.68 10.28
C GLY A 124 11.22 -6.07 8.99
N LEU A 125 12.07 -6.09 7.97
CA LEU A 125 11.59 -6.24 6.60
C LEU A 125 10.97 -7.65 6.53
N GLN A 126 9.71 -7.77 6.96
CA GLN A 126 9.04 -9.07 7.04
C GLN A 126 8.72 -9.52 5.61
N GLY A 127 9.21 -10.70 5.24
CA GLY A 127 8.79 -11.33 4.00
C GLY A 127 7.30 -11.68 4.12
N ASP A 128 6.58 -11.47 3.02
CA ASP A 128 5.32 -12.13 2.72
C ASP A 128 4.14 -11.78 3.64
N GLY A 129 3.83 -10.48 3.72
CA GLY A 129 2.55 -9.96 4.22
C GLY A 129 2.31 -10.14 5.73
N ASN A 130 1.34 -9.38 6.26
CA ASN A 130 1.00 -9.27 7.70
C ASN A 130 2.01 -8.48 8.54
N TYR A 131 2.31 -7.24 8.13
CA TYR A 131 3.15 -6.33 8.91
C TYR A 131 2.36 -5.72 10.07
N GLU A 132 2.77 -6.04 11.29
CA GLU A 132 2.21 -5.40 12.49
C GLU A 132 2.75 -3.96 12.62
N VAL A 133 1.82 -3.00 12.66
CA VAL A 133 2.14 -1.61 12.96
C VAL A 133 1.54 -1.29 14.34
N PRO A 134 2.36 -0.84 15.31
CA PRO A 134 1.89 -0.58 16.67
C PRO A 134 0.96 0.63 16.72
N ALA A 135 0.18 0.70 17.79
CA ALA A 135 -0.66 1.86 18.08
C ALA A 135 0.19 3.13 18.35
N PRO A 136 -0.39 4.33 18.17
CA PRO A 136 0.19 5.58 18.64
C PRO A 136 0.68 5.51 20.09
N VAL A 137 1.83 6.11 20.38
CA VAL A 137 2.38 6.21 21.74
C VAL A 137 2.39 7.69 22.14
N ASN A 138 1.90 8.01 23.35
CA ASN A 138 1.87 9.38 23.87
C ASN A 138 1.19 10.40 22.93
N GLY A 139 0.14 9.98 22.20
CA GLY A 139 -0.57 10.83 21.24
C GLY A 139 0.18 11.10 19.94
N LYS A 140 1.33 10.44 19.72
CA LYS A 140 2.11 10.54 18.49
C LYS A 140 1.84 9.33 17.60
N PRO A 141 1.48 9.54 16.34
CA PRO A 141 1.14 8.46 15.42
C PRO A 141 2.38 7.64 15.03
N ALA A 142 2.17 6.35 14.76
CA ALA A 142 3.21 5.54 14.13
C ALA A 142 3.36 5.96 12.65
N VAL A 143 4.59 6.13 12.19
CA VAL A 143 4.90 6.46 10.79
C VAL A 143 5.41 5.20 10.11
N LEU A 144 5.03 4.97 8.84
CA LEU A 144 5.38 3.75 8.15
C LEU A 144 5.97 4.02 6.77
N HIS A 145 7.01 3.31 6.39
CA HIS A 145 7.62 3.37 5.08
C HIS A 145 7.22 2.11 4.32
N VAL A 146 6.52 2.29 3.21
CA VAL A 146 6.28 1.21 2.24
C VAL A 146 7.51 1.09 1.34
N LEU A 147 8.06 -0.10 1.26
CA LEU A 147 9.20 -0.44 0.41
C LEU A 147 8.71 -1.25 -0.78
N LEU A 148 8.99 -0.80 -2.01
CA LEU A 148 8.65 -1.54 -3.22
C LEU A 148 9.89 -1.81 -4.05
N GLY A 149 10.10 -3.08 -4.40
CA GLY A 149 11.11 -3.52 -5.34
C GLY A 149 10.58 -3.51 -6.76
N TYR A 150 11.31 -2.88 -7.67
CA TYR A 150 10.96 -2.86 -9.07
C TYR A 150 12.06 -3.44 -9.94
N LYS A 151 11.64 -4.09 -11.02
CA LYS A 151 12.48 -4.45 -12.16
C LYS A 151 12.09 -3.64 -13.39
N VAL A 152 13.09 -3.10 -14.09
CA VAL A 152 12.89 -2.39 -15.36
C VAL A 152 12.84 -3.42 -16.49
N LEU A 153 11.68 -3.63 -17.09
CA LEU A 153 11.46 -4.70 -18.07
C LEU A 153 11.91 -4.32 -19.48
N LYS A 154 11.73 -3.06 -19.89
CA LYS A 154 11.98 -2.61 -21.26
C LYS A 154 12.20 -1.10 -21.33
N LYS A 155 12.59 -0.62 -22.52
CA LYS A 155 12.76 0.81 -22.81
C LYS A 155 11.42 1.54 -22.76
N GLY A 156 11.47 2.83 -22.42
CA GLY A 156 10.32 3.72 -22.33
C GLY A 156 10.14 4.28 -20.93
N ARG A 157 8.94 4.80 -20.65
CA ARG A 157 8.58 5.42 -19.37
C ARG A 157 7.53 4.59 -18.65
N GLY A 158 7.83 4.20 -17.41
CA GLY A 158 6.87 3.62 -16.46
C GLY A 158 6.55 4.62 -15.36
N VAL A 159 5.30 4.60 -14.88
CA VAL A 159 4.86 5.49 -13.79
C VAL A 159 4.17 4.68 -12.71
N GLN A 160 4.43 5.01 -11.45
CA GLN A 160 3.61 4.60 -10.29
C GLN A 160 2.86 5.83 -9.80
N ARG A 161 1.53 5.73 -9.62
CA ARG A 161 0.65 6.83 -9.15
C ARG A 161 0.36 6.80 -7.66
N GLY A 162 0.60 5.66 -7.04
CA GLY A 162 0.40 5.46 -5.62
C GLY A 162 0.50 4.00 -5.29
N VAL A 163 0.09 3.67 -4.08
CA VAL A 163 -0.06 2.30 -3.62
C VAL A 163 -1.42 2.13 -3.00
N TRP A 164 -2.04 0.99 -3.25
CA TRP A 164 -3.15 0.51 -2.46
C TRP A 164 -2.60 -0.33 -1.32
N VAL A 165 -2.98 0.02 -0.10
CA VAL A 165 -2.62 -0.77 1.09
C VAL A 165 -3.87 -1.46 1.60
N THR A 166 -3.83 -2.79 1.61
CA THR A 166 -4.84 -3.62 2.26
C THR A 166 -4.37 -3.89 3.69
N TYR A 167 -5.22 -3.57 4.67
CA TYR A 167 -4.85 -3.69 6.08
C TYR A 167 -6.03 -4.13 6.95
N ARG A 168 -5.74 -4.75 8.09
CA ARG A 168 -6.72 -5.14 9.10
C ARG A 168 -6.66 -4.21 10.29
N HIS A 169 -7.83 -3.78 10.77
CA HIS A 169 -7.99 -3.00 11.98
C HIS A 169 -9.23 -3.46 12.73
N ASN A 170 -9.08 -3.79 14.03
CA ASN A 170 -10.17 -4.34 14.86
C ASN A 170 -10.89 -5.53 14.22
N GLY A 171 -10.14 -6.41 13.54
CA GLY A 171 -10.68 -7.59 12.86
C GLY A 171 -11.34 -7.33 11.50
N ALA A 172 -11.52 -6.08 11.09
CA ALA A 172 -12.06 -5.72 9.78
C ALA A 172 -10.94 -5.43 8.78
N GLN A 173 -11.03 -6.01 7.57
CA GLN A 173 -10.17 -5.65 6.45
C GLN A 173 -10.63 -4.32 5.86
N LYS A 174 -9.66 -3.47 5.52
CA LYS A 174 -9.82 -2.16 4.91
C LYS A 174 -8.80 -2.00 3.78
N LYS A 175 -9.06 -1.06 2.89
CA LYS A 175 -8.17 -0.73 1.77
C LYS A 175 -8.06 0.78 1.65
N ALA A 176 -6.84 1.31 1.71
CA ALA A 176 -6.55 2.74 1.59
C ALA A 176 -5.68 3.01 0.36
N PHE A 177 -5.96 4.11 -0.34
CA PHE A 177 -5.09 4.59 -1.40
C PHE A 177 -4.12 5.63 -0.86
N LEU A 178 -2.84 5.43 -1.16
CA LEU A 178 -1.78 6.31 -0.73
C LEU A 178 -1.11 6.87 -1.99
N GLY A 179 -1.54 8.06 -2.37
CA GLY A 179 -0.92 8.82 -3.45
C GLY A 179 0.59 8.91 -3.22
N SER A 180 1.35 8.52 -4.24
CA SER A 180 2.81 8.63 -4.27
C SER A 180 3.25 8.46 -5.71
N TYR A 181 4.19 9.30 -6.17
CA TYR A 181 4.54 9.31 -7.58
C TYR A 181 5.98 8.88 -7.83
N LEU A 182 6.16 7.97 -8.77
CA LEU A 182 7.46 7.59 -9.33
C LEU A 182 7.35 7.58 -10.85
N ALA A 183 8.29 8.21 -11.55
CA ALA A 183 8.53 7.95 -12.97
C ALA A 183 9.92 7.35 -13.20
N VAL A 184 9.96 6.28 -13.97
CA VAL A 184 11.21 5.65 -14.39
C VAL A 184 11.29 5.64 -15.89
N CYS A 185 12.39 6.17 -16.42
CA CYS A 185 12.69 6.15 -17.84
C CYS A 185 13.83 5.16 -18.09
N ALA A 186 13.76 4.43 -19.20
CA ALA A 186 14.77 3.49 -19.60
C ALA A 186 15.10 3.65 -21.10
N PRO A 187 16.38 3.73 -21.48
CA PRO A 187 17.58 3.46 -20.68
C PRO A 187 18.00 4.60 -19.73
N ALA A 188 19.04 4.37 -18.91
CA ALA A 188 19.52 5.35 -17.91
C ALA A 188 20.01 6.66 -18.52
N SER A 189 20.34 6.68 -19.83
CA SER A 189 20.73 7.88 -20.56
C SER A 189 19.56 8.82 -20.90
N GLU A 190 18.32 8.37 -20.78
CA GLU A 190 17.15 9.24 -20.97
C GLU A 190 17.00 10.20 -19.79
N LYS A 191 16.54 11.43 -20.03
CA LYS A 191 16.17 12.35 -18.95
C LYS A 191 14.75 12.05 -18.51
N CYS A 192 14.58 11.59 -17.27
CA CYS A 192 13.26 11.40 -16.70
C CYS A 192 12.83 12.61 -15.86
N SER A 193 11.61 13.07 -16.06
CA SER A 193 11.00 14.14 -15.28
C SER A 193 9.81 13.63 -14.49
N LYS A 194 9.55 14.30 -13.36
CA LYS A 194 8.26 14.17 -12.67
C LYS A 194 7.20 14.81 -13.56
N GLU A 195 5.98 14.29 -13.55
CA GLU A 195 4.87 15.09 -14.06
C GLU A 195 4.77 16.34 -13.19
N GLY A 196 4.74 17.50 -13.84
CA GLY A 196 4.36 18.73 -13.15
C GLY A 196 2.95 18.56 -12.58
N PRO A 197 2.59 19.31 -11.52
CA PRO A 197 1.19 19.38 -11.12
C PRO A 197 0.35 19.69 -12.37
N LYS A 198 -0.70 18.92 -12.63
CA LYS A 198 -1.63 19.21 -13.73
C LYS A 198 -2.20 20.61 -13.49
N GLY A 199 -1.70 21.62 -14.22
CA GLY A 199 -2.19 22.99 -14.11
C GLY A 199 -1.13 24.08 -14.00
N GLU A 200 -0.01 23.99 -14.73
CA GLU A 200 0.71 25.20 -15.17
C GLU A 200 1.25 24.95 -16.60
N GLU A 201 0.34 24.99 -17.58
CA GLU A 201 0.73 25.47 -18.91
C GLU A 201 1.08 26.95 -18.76
N LYS A 202 2.28 27.34 -19.14
CA LYS A 202 2.61 28.71 -19.53
C LYS A 202 2.96 28.72 -21.00
#